data_AF-A0A364KV46-F1
#
_entry.id   AF-A0A364KV46-F1
#
_cell.length_a   1.000
_cell.length_b   1.000
_cell.length_c   1.000
_cell.angle_alpha   90.00
_cell.angle_beta   90.00
_cell.angle_gamma   90.00
#
_symmetry.space_group_name_H-M   'P 1'
#
loop_
_entity.id
_entity.type
_entity.pdbx_description
1 polymer ?
#
loop_
_entity_poly.entity_id
_entity_poly.type
_entity_poly.pdbx_seq_one_letter_code
_entity_poly.pdbx_strand_id
1 'polypeptide(L)'
;MSHSEPASKRRRVTEPNSLQMYPQELLVYSPESAETFHSPLSSSNSRYYQDVFSHNPGYIASQEELRSMLIMTAQSAAPSRRGSPVIGEEIESEETLPRPGSGANNRWNARALVTQQVQTTECAHGSEGRRHSHQRATDVSVLGSATGKGQEPGQGQIMSGWNRRRIQYLKNYVAEVAPWLDMFDAQATFGIQLPALARNFPALLYAILAISARQLERKEGMPDSFESLELYQEAIRLLSPLLQNRDPKVIGACVLLCCLEMMSARAQDWRRHLEGCAALFDAFNINGFSQGLLQAIFWCYARMDLCGALMSDGTQSTLLQPSKWLPANTREEDVIHMFQEAESPDMYANYAVYLCAKACELVSLRTKFLELGEDNGCTGDIYHQRWLKLWEELQNWLARRPREIMPVQTVNSKPFPHILFVHWAAISSNQLYHTACVLMLNMMPKGAKLQGNPEITTSLWHARRICGISVTNPHAGCLNNAIQPLWIAGRLFSHQSEHAQIISLIRNIEAATGWGACWRIRDLEIAWGYKAHRMDRPERQNQESLTDN
;
A
#
# COMPACT_ATOMS: atom_id res chain seq x y z
N MET A 1 59.80 -29.56 40.14
CA MET A 1 58.97 -29.99 38.99
C MET A 1 59.23 -28.97 37.87
N SER A 2 60.40 -29.00 37.21
CA SER A 2 60.71 -29.74 35.95
C SER A 2 59.76 -29.38 34.80
N HIS A 3 60.16 -28.96 33.60
CA HIS A 3 61.41 -28.48 32.98
C HIS A 3 60.97 -27.82 31.65
N SER A 4 61.83 -26.96 31.08
CA SER A 4 61.69 -26.18 29.84
C SER A 4 61.84 -26.95 28.51
N GLU A 5 61.11 -26.49 27.48
CA GLU A 5 61.36 -26.51 26.00
C GLU A 5 61.42 -27.87 25.23
N PRO A 6 61.23 -27.96 23.88
CA PRO A 6 61.54 -26.96 22.83
C PRO A 6 60.59 -26.88 21.59
N ALA A 7 60.99 -26.04 20.62
CA ALA A 7 60.32 -25.75 19.35
C ALA A 7 60.71 -26.65 18.15
N SER A 8 59.85 -26.57 17.12
CA SER A 8 60.09 -26.70 15.66
C SER A 8 59.99 -28.08 14.99
N LYS A 9 59.16 -28.12 13.92
CA LYS A 9 59.53 -28.70 12.61
C LYS A 9 58.59 -28.20 11.49
N ARG A 10 59.14 -27.38 10.58
CA ARG A 10 58.65 -27.21 9.20
C ARG A 10 58.69 -28.55 8.47
N ARG A 11 57.68 -28.86 7.66
CA ARG A 11 57.78 -29.89 6.61
C ARG A 11 57.23 -29.35 5.28
N ARG A 12 57.96 -29.71 4.22
CA ARG A 12 57.90 -29.25 2.83
C ARG A 12 56.70 -29.82 2.06
N VAL A 13 56.35 -29.05 1.03
CA VAL A 13 55.55 -29.33 -0.17
C VAL A 13 55.67 -30.75 -0.73
N THR A 14 54.53 -31.36 -1.06
CA THR A 14 54.34 -32.36 -2.13
C THR A 14 52.87 -32.32 -2.62
N GLU A 15 52.62 -31.69 -3.76
CA GLU A 15 51.67 -32.21 -4.79
C GLU A 15 52.43 -33.29 -5.60
N PRO A 16 51.80 -34.24 -6.33
CA PRO A 16 50.51 -34.13 -7.03
C PRO A 16 49.60 -35.38 -6.91
N ASN A 17 48.32 -35.25 -7.29
CA ASN A 17 47.66 -36.23 -8.18
C ASN A 17 46.24 -35.78 -8.54
N SER A 18 46.13 -35.42 -9.82
CA SER A 18 44.93 -35.38 -10.64
C SER A 18 44.08 -36.63 -10.49
N LEU A 19 42.82 -36.46 -10.07
CA LEU A 19 41.77 -37.47 -10.27
C LEU A 19 40.83 -37.00 -11.38
N GLN A 20 40.82 -37.83 -12.42
CA GLN A 20 40.04 -37.72 -13.64
C GLN A 20 38.54 -37.73 -13.35
N MET A 21 37.82 -36.83 -14.03
CA MET A 21 36.39 -36.96 -14.27
C MET A 21 36.14 -38.21 -15.11
N TYR A 22 35.27 -39.10 -14.62
CA TYR A 22 34.59 -40.08 -15.46
C TYR A 22 33.21 -39.53 -15.85
N PRO A 23 32.77 -39.70 -17.12
CA PRO A 23 31.52 -39.15 -17.62
C PRO A 23 30.35 -40.04 -17.20
N GLN A 24 29.37 -39.45 -16.52
CA GLN A 24 28.08 -40.11 -16.28
C GLN A 24 27.15 -39.83 -17.47
N GLU A 25 26.53 -40.91 -17.93
CA GLU A 25 25.81 -41.07 -19.18
C GLU A 25 24.68 -40.05 -19.40
N LEU A 26 24.65 -39.48 -20.60
CA LEU A 26 23.53 -38.72 -21.16
C LEU A 26 22.37 -39.68 -21.46
N LEU A 27 21.35 -39.67 -20.61
CA LEU A 27 20.03 -40.19 -20.99
C LEU A 27 19.36 -39.17 -21.92
N VAL A 28 19.33 -39.52 -23.21
CA VAL A 28 18.54 -38.87 -24.25
C VAL A 28 17.06 -39.17 -23.98
N TYR A 29 16.29 -38.17 -23.57
CA TYR A 29 14.83 -38.24 -23.51
C TYR A 29 14.24 -37.60 -24.77
N SER A 30 13.50 -38.39 -25.55
CA SER A 30 12.77 -37.96 -26.75
C SER A 30 11.50 -37.17 -26.36
N PRO A 31 11.06 -36.18 -27.14
CA PRO A 31 10.09 -35.17 -26.69
C PRO A 31 8.65 -35.56 -27.06
N GLU A 32 8.01 -36.45 -26.31
CA GLU A 32 6.57 -36.72 -26.42
C GLU A 32 5.94 -37.01 -25.06
N SER A 33 5.89 -35.99 -24.20
CA SER A 33 4.96 -35.89 -23.06
C SER A 33 5.07 -34.51 -22.41
N ALA A 34 4.51 -33.50 -23.06
CA ALA A 34 4.34 -32.17 -22.47
C ALA A 34 3.23 -32.22 -21.40
N GLU A 35 3.56 -32.67 -20.19
CA GLU A 35 2.72 -32.40 -19.02
C GLU A 35 2.83 -30.91 -18.66
N THR A 36 1.67 -30.27 -18.60
CA THR A 36 1.51 -28.86 -18.34
C THR A 36 2.02 -28.54 -16.93
N PHE A 37 3.01 -27.66 -16.81
CA PHE A 37 3.51 -27.16 -15.52
C PHE A 37 2.37 -26.48 -14.75
N HIS A 38 1.76 -27.19 -13.81
CA HIS A 38 0.87 -26.59 -12.82
C HIS A 38 1.71 -25.87 -11.76
N SER A 39 1.55 -24.55 -11.71
CA SER A 39 2.12 -23.68 -10.68
C SER A 39 1.65 -24.13 -9.28
N PRO A 40 2.50 -24.16 -8.23
CA PRO A 40 2.16 -24.69 -6.91
C PRO A 40 1.22 -23.79 -6.08
N LEU A 41 0.46 -22.91 -6.73
CA LEU A 41 -0.54 -22.02 -6.13
C LEU A 41 -1.87 -22.72 -5.78
N SER A 42 -2.01 -24.02 -6.07
CA SER A 42 -3.28 -24.76 -5.89
C SER A 42 -3.46 -25.43 -4.52
N SER A 43 -2.66 -25.09 -3.51
CA SER A 43 -2.85 -25.63 -2.16
C SER A 43 -4.06 -24.98 -1.45
N SER A 44 -5.26 -25.43 -1.80
CA SER A 44 -6.56 -25.11 -1.20
C SER A 44 -6.80 -25.73 0.19
N ASN A 45 -5.77 -26.23 0.88
CA ASN A 45 -5.92 -26.93 2.17
C ASN A 45 -5.12 -26.26 3.30
N SER A 46 -5.52 -25.05 3.70
CA SER A 46 -5.37 -24.63 5.09
C SER A 46 -6.67 -25.01 5.80
N ARG A 47 -6.61 -25.98 6.71
CA ARG A 47 -7.75 -26.41 7.53
C ARG A 47 -8.11 -25.37 8.62
N TYR A 48 -7.61 -24.15 8.51
CA TYR A 48 -8.00 -22.99 9.32
C TYR A 48 -8.95 -22.12 8.49
N TYR A 49 -10.26 -22.22 8.81
CA TYR A 49 -11.37 -21.42 8.29
C TYR A 49 -11.41 -21.24 6.76
N GLN A 50 -12.04 -22.22 6.08
CA GLN A 50 -12.57 -21.96 4.76
C GLN A 50 -13.71 -20.96 4.91
N ASP A 51 -13.44 -19.71 4.55
CA ASP A 51 -14.34 -18.59 4.76
C ASP A 51 -15.59 -18.73 3.88
N VAL A 52 -16.71 -19.17 4.46
CA VAL A 52 -17.97 -19.41 3.74
C VAL A 52 -18.47 -18.13 3.08
N PHE A 53 -18.19 -16.97 3.71
CA PHE A 53 -18.53 -15.65 3.18
C PHE A 53 -17.89 -15.40 1.82
N SER A 54 -16.59 -15.70 1.66
CA SER A 54 -15.87 -15.42 0.41
C SER A 54 -16.31 -16.30 -0.77
N HIS A 55 -17.02 -17.40 -0.48
CA HIS A 55 -17.57 -18.32 -1.47
C HIS A 55 -19.08 -18.14 -1.67
N ASN A 56 -19.71 -17.20 -0.96
CA ASN A 56 -21.15 -16.94 -1.09
C ASN A 56 -21.45 -16.36 -2.49
N PRO A 57 -22.36 -16.96 -3.28
CA PRO A 57 -22.67 -16.48 -4.63
C PRO A 57 -23.21 -15.04 -4.67
N GLY A 58 -24.00 -14.64 -3.67
CA GLY A 58 -24.54 -13.29 -3.56
C GLY A 58 -23.45 -12.26 -3.27
N TYR A 59 -22.46 -12.61 -2.43
CA TYR A 59 -21.28 -11.77 -2.20
C TYR A 59 -20.46 -11.58 -3.48
N ILE A 60 -20.13 -12.68 -4.18
CA ILE A 60 -19.34 -12.65 -5.42
C ILE A 60 -20.04 -11.80 -6.49
N ALA A 61 -21.37 -11.94 -6.63
CA ALA A 61 -22.15 -11.14 -7.56
C ALA A 61 -22.11 -9.64 -7.23
N SER A 62 -22.34 -9.27 -5.97
CA SER A 62 -22.31 -7.86 -5.54
C SER A 62 -20.90 -7.24 -5.62
N GLN A 63 -19.86 -8.02 -5.37
CA GLN A 63 -18.48 -7.62 -5.58
C GLN A 63 -18.19 -7.30 -7.06
N GLU A 64 -18.60 -8.18 -7.97
CA GLU A 64 -18.40 -7.94 -9.41
C GLU A 64 -19.25 -6.76 -9.92
N GLU A 65 -20.46 -6.59 -9.36
CA GLU A 65 -21.32 -5.43 -9.60
C GLU A 65 -20.63 -4.13 -9.19
N LEU A 66 -20.13 -4.04 -7.95
CA LEU A 66 -19.42 -2.87 -7.45
C LEU A 66 -18.22 -2.55 -8.35
N ARG A 67 -17.34 -3.53 -8.57
CA ARG A 67 -16.16 -3.39 -9.44
C ARG A 67 -16.52 -2.84 -10.82
N SER A 68 -17.52 -3.43 -11.46
CA SER A 68 -18.01 -3.00 -12.78
C SER A 68 -18.52 -1.57 -12.77
N MET A 69 -19.31 -1.18 -11.75
CA MET A 69 -19.83 0.17 -11.62
C MET A 69 -18.72 1.22 -11.43
N LEU A 70 -17.71 0.93 -10.61
CA LEU A 70 -16.58 1.84 -10.39
C LEU A 70 -15.78 2.07 -11.69
N ILE A 71 -15.50 0.99 -12.43
CA ILE A 71 -14.77 1.06 -13.70
C ILE A 71 -15.59 1.81 -14.76
N MET A 72 -16.87 1.50 -14.91
CA MET A 72 -17.75 2.19 -15.87
C MET A 72 -17.85 3.68 -15.56
N THR A 73 -17.97 4.04 -14.28
CA THR A 73 -17.97 5.43 -13.83
C THR A 73 -16.69 6.14 -14.22
N ALA A 74 -15.53 5.53 -13.93
CA ALA A 74 -14.23 6.08 -14.30
C ALA A 74 -14.10 6.29 -15.83
N GLN A 75 -14.52 5.32 -16.63
CA GLN A 75 -14.50 5.42 -18.09
C GLN A 75 -15.42 6.52 -18.62
N SER A 76 -16.60 6.69 -18.03
CA SER A 76 -17.55 7.75 -18.41
C SER A 76 -17.07 9.16 -18.05
N ALA A 77 -16.23 9.28 -17.02
CA ALA A 77 -15.67 10.54 -16.57
C ALA A 77 -14.42 10.99 -17.35
N ALA A 78 -13.81 10.09 -18.12
CA ALA A 78 -12.70 10.43 -19.01
C ALA A 78 -13.18 11.37 -20.13
N PRO A 79 -12.39 12.38 -20.52
CA PRO A 79 -12.77 13.28 -21.61
C PRO A 79 -13.06 12.46 -22.88
N SER A 80 -14.28 12.53 -23.40
CA SER A 80 -14.63 11.92 -24.68
C SER A 80 -13.65 12.44 -25.73
N ARG A 81 -12.86 11.54 -26.35
CA ARG A 81 -11.95 11.90 -27.45
C ARG A 81 -12.75 12.72 -28.48
N ARG A 82 -12.33 13.97 -28.75
CA ARG A 82 -12.75 14.65 -29.98
C ARG A 82 -12.39 13.72 -31.14
N GLY A 83 -13.35 13.41 -31.99
CA GLY A 83 -13.10 12.65 -33.21
C GLY A 83 -12.00 13.33 -34.01
N SER A 84 -10.97 12.57 -34.40
CA SER A 84 -10.01 13.01 -35.39
C SER A 84 -10.78 13.36 -36.67
N PRO A 85 -10.52 14.51 -37.32
CA PRO A 85 -11.16 14.80 -38.59
C PRO A 85 -10.75 13.72 -39.59
N VAL A 86 -11.75 13.12 -40.23
CA VAL A 86 -11.57 12.18 -41.34
C VAL A 86 -10.94 12.95 -42.49
N ILE A 87 -9.74 12.54 -42.88
CA ILE A 87 -9.09 13.02 -44.11
C ILE A 87 -9.69 12.21 -45.26
N GLY A 88 -10.28 12.92 -46.22
CA GLY A 88 -10.56 12.37 -47.55
C GLY A 88 -11.94 12.74 -48.09
N GLU A 89 -12.09 13.95 -48.61
CA GLU A 89 -12.86 14.17 -49.84
C GLU A 89 -12.17 15.29 -50.63
N GLU A 90 -11.71 14.93 -51.82
CA GLU A 90 -11.15 15.81 -52.83
C GLU A 90 -12.23 16.74 -53.35
N ILE A 91 -11.99 18.05 -53.30
CA ILE A 91 -12.60 18.99 -54.25
C ILE A 91 -11.50 19.91 -54.74
N GLU A 92 -11.18 19.78 -56.02
CA GLU A 92 -10.34 20.70 -56.79
C GLU A 92 -10.99 22.09 -56.86
N SER A 93 -10.18 23.14 -56.69
CA SER A 93 -10.30 24.36 -57.51
C SER A 93 -9.00 25.16 -57.42
N GLU A 94 -8.45 25.42 -58.60
CA GLU A 94 -7.34 26.34 -58.87
C GLU A 94 -7.63 27.75 -58.30
N GLU A 95 -6.60 28.42 -57.77
CA GLU A 95 -6.06 29.63 -58.42
C GLU A 95 -4.81 30.18 -57.70
N THR A 96 -3.74 30.27 -58.50
CA THR A 96 -2.67 31.29 -58.55
C THR A 96 -1.89 31.76 -57.30
N LEU A 97 -0.60 31.41 -57.33
CA LEU A 97 0.59 32.03 -56.70
C LEU A 97 0.72 33.54 -57.03
N PRO A 98 1.50 34.38 -56.27
CA PRO A 98 2.93 34.13 -56.03
C PRO A 98 3.57 34.56 -54.70
N ARG A 99 4.69 33.88 -54.40
CA ARG A 99 5.73 34.24 -53.43
C ARG A 99 6.51 35.49 -53.88
N PRO A 100 7.18 36.21 -52.98
CA PRO A 100 8.60 35.92 -52.63
C PRO A 100 8.86 36.14 -51.13
N GLY A 101 9.94 35.74 -50.46
CA GLY A 101 11.27 35.25 -50.80
C GLY A 101 12.19 35.57 -49.61
N SER A 102 13.17 34.69 -49.34
CA SER A 102 14.50 34.94 -48.75
C SER A 102 14.68 35.97 -47.61
N GLY A 103 15.29 35.54 -46.49
CA GLY A 103 16.11 36.47 -45.69
C GLY A 103 16.39 36.03 -44.25
N ALA A 104 17.64 35.62 -43.99
CA ALA A 104 18.22 35.46 -42.67
C ALA A 104 18.36 36.81 -41.93
N ASN A 105 18.26 36.80 -40.59
CA ASN A 105 19.22 37.37 -39.61
C ASN A 105 18.61 37.84 -38.28
N ASN A 106 19.34 37.49 -37.20
CA ASN A 106 19.70 38.28 -36.02
C ASN A 106 18.64 38.89 -35.07
N ARG A 107 18.57 38.29 -33.87
CA ARG A 107 18.97 38.81 -32.54
C ARG A 107 18.86 40.33 -32.23
N TRP A 108 18.22 40.59 -31.08
CA TRP A 108 18.29 41.73 -30.12
C TRP A 108 17.42 42.98 -30.30
N ASN A 109 16.49 43.19 -29.33
CA ASN A 109 16.37 44.33 -28.39
C ASN A 109 14.91 44.36 -27.85
N ALA A 110 14.63 44.19 -26.55
CA ALA A 110 14.87 45.08 -25.40
C ALA A 110 13.98 46.35 -25.36
N ARG A 111 13.05 46.39 -24.39
CA ARG A 111 12.62 47.56 -23.56
C ARG A 111 11.62 47.07 -22.50
N ALA A 112 12.00 47.06 -21.21
CA ALA A 112 11.96 48.15 -20.21
C ALA A 112 10.55 48.33 -19.59
N LEU A 113 10.31 47.92 -18.33
CA LEU A 113 10.59 48.60 -17.04
C LEU A 113 9.62 49.75 -16.72
N VAL A 114 8.87 49.61 -15.62
CA VAL A 114 8.60 50.53 -14.48
C VAL A 114 7.82 49.68 -13.46
N THR A 115 8.31 49.16 -12.32
CA THR A 115 8.84 49.72 -11.05
C THR A 115 7.91 50.64 -10.27
N GLN A 116 7.39 50.18 -9.12
CA GLN A 116 7.45 50.98 -7.89
C GLN A 116 7.46 50.11 -6.61
N GLN A 117 8.53 50.28 -5.84
CA GLN A 117 8.78 49.81 -4.47
C GLN A 117 8.12 50.77 -3.46
N VAL A 118 7.91 50.30 -2.21
CA VAL A 118 8.36 50.89 -0.92
C VAL A 118 8.14 49.78 0.15
N GLN A 119 9.16 49.10 0.67
CA GLN A 119 10.15 49.43 1.72
C GLN A 119 9.71 49.16 3.17
N THR A 120 10.61 48.44 3.83
CA THR A 120 10.68 47.89 5.18
C THR A 120 11.14 48.91 6.23
N THR A 121 10.84 48.66 7.51
CA THR A 121 11.62 49.18 8.64
C THR A 121 11.60 48.21 9.83
N GLU A 122 12.77 48.00 10.43
CA GLU A 122 13.04 47.23 11.65
C GLU A 122 12.78 48.06 12.92
N CYS A 123 12.45 47.39 14.04
CA CYS A 123 13.18 47.51 15.33
C CYS A 123 12.54 46.65 16.44
N ALA A 124 13.37 46.30 17.43
CA ALA A 124 13.21 45.21 18.40
C ALA A 124 12.63 45.60 19.77
N HIS A 125 12.36 44.54 20.56
CA HIS A 125 12.17 44.42 22.02
C HIS A 125 10.78 44.67 22.66
N GLY A 126 10.36 43.71 23.51
CA GLY A 126 9.41 43.96 24.61
C GLY A 126 8.37 42.87 24.88
N SER A 127 8.74 41.91 25.73
CA SER A 127 7.96 41.16 26.74
C SER A 127 6.42 41.31 26.88
N GLU A 128 5.81 40.13 27.15
CA GLU A 128 4.64 39.85 28.00
C GLU A 128 3.22 40.26 27.58
N GLY A 129 2.29 39.29 27.63
CA GLY A 129 0.86 39.58 27.64
C GLY A 129 -0.06 38.46 27.17
N ARG A 130 -0.26 37.42 28.00
CA ARG A 130 -1.45 36.56 27.95
C ARG A 130 -2.71 37.43 27.92
N ARG A 131 -3.62 37.22 26.97
CA ARG A 131 -5.07 37.40 27.17
C ARG A 131 -5.89 36.72 26.08
N HIS A 132 -6.83 35.91 26.54
CA HIS A 132 -7.94 35.34 25.79
C HIS A 132 -8.85 36.45 25.24
N SER A 133 -9.36 36.27 24.02
CA SER A 133 -10.51 37.01 23.52
C SER A 133 -11.45 36.09 22.77
N HIS A 134 -12.58 35.79 23.41
CA HIS A 134 -13.83 35.41 22.77
C HIS A 134 -14.19 36.45 21.69
N GLN A 135 -14.52 36.00 20.49
CA GLN A 135 -15.27 36.81 19.52
C GLN A 135 -16.68 36.26 19.39
N ARG A 136 -17.61 37.13 19.80
CA ARG A 136 -19.05 36.99 19.77
C ARG A 136 -19.54 37.51 18.42
N ALA A 137 -20.48 36.78 17.84
CA ALA A 137 -21.17 37.10 16.60
C ALA A 137 -21.85 38.49 16.66
N THR A 138 -21.79 39.21 15.55
CA THR A 138 -22.56 40.43 15.31
C THR A 138 -23.81 40.10 14.51
N ASP A 139 -24.97 40.35 15.14
CA ASP A 139 -26.28 40.45 14.51
C ASP A 139 -26.35 41.66 13.58
N VAL A 140 -26.96 41.48 12.41
CA VAL A 140 -27.60 42.56 11.66
C VAL A 140 -28.98 42.06 11.22
N SER A 141 -30.00 42.65 11.83
CA SER A 141 -31.40 42.47 11.49
C SER A 141 -31.95 43.75 10.86
N VAL A 142 -32.46 43.66 9.62
CA VAL A 142 -33.45 44.59 9.06
C VAL A 142 -34.41 43.84 8.12
N LEU A 143 -35.62 43.61 8.66
CA LEU A 143 -36.98 43.68 8.10
C LEU A 143 -37.24 43.61 6.57
N GLY A 144 -38.26 42.80 6.20
CA GLY A 144 -39.21 43.22 5.15
C GLY A 144 -39.80 42.16 4.20
N SER A 145 -40.59 41.21 4.73
CA SER A 145 -41.79 40.58 4.13
C SER A 145 -42.05 40.61 2.60
N ALA A 146 -42.13 39.43 1.99
CA ALA A 146 -43.11 39.15 0.92
C ALA A 146 -43.46 37.64 0.89
N THR A 147 -44.75 37.35 0.97
CA THR A 147 -45.40 36.05 0.96
C THR A 147 -45.21 35.30 -0.36
N GLY A 148 -44.66 34.09 -0.30
CA GLY A 148 -44.71 33.12 -1.39
C GLY A 148 -44.65 31.72 -0.79
N LYS A 149 -45.74 30.96 -0.92
CA LYS A 149 -45.81 29.55 -0.52
C LYS A 149 -44.89 28.73 -1.43
N GLY A 150 -43.61 28.66 -1.07
CA GLY A 150 -42.66 27.66 -1.54
C GLY A 150 -42.60 26.55 -0.51
N GLN A 151 -43.04 25.36 -0.90
CA GLN A 151 -43.01 24.16 -0.10
C GLN A 151 -41.54 23.78 0.12
N GLU A 152 -41.00 24.05 1.31
CA GLU A 152 -39.68 23.55 1.70
C GLU A 152 -39.70 22.01 1.72
N PRO A 153 -38.75 21.31 1.09
CA PRO A 153 -38.61 19.88 1.29
C PRO A 153 -38.14 19.63 2.72
N GLY A 154 -38.93 18.83 3.44
CA GLY A 154 -38.85 18.65 4.88
C GLY A 154 -37.45 18.36 5.42
N GLN A 155 -37.12 19.08 6.49
CA GLN A 155 -36.10 18.72 7.45
C GLN A 155 -36.38 17.32 8.02
N GLY A 156 -35.39 16.44 7.93
CA GLY A 156 -35.18 15.35 8.89
C GLY A 156 -36.08 14.12 8.76
N GLN A 157 -35.87 13.31 7.72
CA GLN A 157 -36.07 11.87 7.87
C GLN A 157 -35.00 11.35 8.85
N ILE A 158 -35.28 11.42 10.15
CA ILE A 158 -34.49 10.73 11.16
C ILE A 158 -34.60 9.23 10.85
N MET A 159 -33.46 8.65 10.49
CA MET A 159 -33.31 7.26 10.09
C MET A 159 -33.89 6.32 11.16
N SER A 160 -35.09 5.78 10.92
CA SER A 160 -35.83 4.91 11.84
C SER A 160 -35.25 3.48 11.94
N GLY A 161 -33.92 3.34 11.89
CA GLY A 161 -33.21 2.07 11.69
C GLY A 161 -32.06 1.81 12.66
N TRP A 162 -31.88 2.59 13.72
CA TRP A 162 -30.88 2.25 14.74
C TRP A 162 -31.37 1.10 15.61
N ASN A 163 -30.54 0.06 15.73
CA ASN A 163 -30.77 -1.06 16.63
C ASN A 163 -29.47 -1.36 17.41
N ARG A 164 -29.57 -2.22 18.44
CA ARG A 164 -28.44 -2.58 19.29
C ARG A 164 -27.25 -3.13 18.51
N ARG A 165 -27.49 -3.92 17.45
CA ARG A 165 -26.45 -4.48 16.56
C ARG A 165 -25.68 -3.38 15.82
N ARG A 166 -26.37 -2.44 15.17
CA ARG A 166 -25.72 -1.34 14.43
C ARG A 166 -24.90 -0.43 15.34
N ILE A 167 -25.38 -0.18 16.57
CA ILE A 167 -24.60 0.54 17.58
C ILE A 167 -23.34 -0.25 17.95
N GLN A 168 -23.44 -1.57 18.12
CA GLN A 168 -22.30 -2.44 18.39
C GLN A 168 -21.27 -2.40 17.26
N TYR A 169 -21.71 -2.49 16.00
CA TYR A 169 -20.82 -2.36 14.84
C TYR A 169 -20.17 -0.98 14.76
N LEU A 170 -20.90 0.10 14.99
CA LEU A 170 -20.26 1.43 14.98
C LEU A 170 -19.24 1.60 16.10
N LYS A 171 -19.51 1.05 17.30
CA LYS A 171 -18.54 1.05 18.41
C LYS A 171 -17.29 0.25 18.05
N ASN A 172 -17.46 -0.94 17.49
CA ASN A 172 -16.35 -1.76 17.03
C ASN A 172 -15.58 -1.06 15.90
N TYR A 173 -16.28 -0.42 14.95
CA TYR A 173 -15.65 0.33 13.88
C TYR A 173 -14.69 1.39 14.43
N VAL A 174 -15.15 2.23 15.35
CA VAL A 174 -14.32 3.32 15.89
C VAL A 174 -13.15 2.78 16.72
N ALA A 175 -13.38 1.71 17.49
CA ALA A 175 -12.36 1.17 18.40
C ALA A 175 -11.31 0.29 17.69
N GLU A 176 -11.76 -0.54 16.75
CA GLU A 176 -10.94 -1.59 16.15
C GLU A 176 -10.67 -1.34 14.67
N VAL A 177 -11.60 -0.73 13.91
CA VAL A 177 -11.52 -0.56 12.44
C VAL A 177 -10.82 0.72 11.98
N ALA A 178 -11.27 1.87 12.44
CA ALA A 178 -10.73 3.15 12.03
C ALA A 178 -9.22 3.31 12.28
N PRO A 179 -8.63 2.82 13.38
CA PRO A 179 -7.20 3.03 13.66
C PRO A 179 -6.21 2.46 12.62
N TRP A 180 -6.59 1.47 11.79
CA TRP A 180 -5.73 1.00 10.67
C TRP A 180 -5.78 1.98 9.52
N LEU A 181 -6.96 2.52 9.25
CA LEU A 181 -7.21 3.40 8.13
C LEU A 181 -6.60 4.79 8.40
N ASP A 182 -6.67 5.27 9.65
CA ASP A 182 -6.15 6.56 10.11
C ASP A 182 -4.65 6.57 10.45
N MET A 183 -3.92 5.49 10.19
CA MET A 183 -2.53 5.38 10.64
C MET A 183 -1.60 6.49 10.14
N PHE A 184 -1.85 7.15 9.02
CA PHE A 184 -1.05 8.33 8.59
C PHE A 184 -2.00 9.52 8.46
N ASP A 185 -2.93 9.65 9.41
CA ASP A 185 -3.92 10.71 9.46
C ASP A 185 -4.26 11.11 10.91
N ALA A 186 -3.56 12.11 11.42
CA ALA A 186 -3.81 12.70 12.74
C ALA A 186 -5.18 13.39 12.85
N GLN A 187 -5.86 13.67 11.73
CA GLN A 187 -7.22 14.22 11.74
C GLN A 187 -8.30 13.13 11.87
N ALA A 188 -7.89 11.87 11.96
CA ALA A 188 -8.75 10.71 12.13
C ALA A 188 -9.97 10.74 11.19
N THR A 189 -9.72 10.87 9.88
CA THR A 189 -10.76 10.98 8.86
C THR A 189 -11.70 9.79 8.93
N PHE A 190 -11.16 8.58 9.04
CA PHE A 190 -11.96 7.36 9.10
C PHE A 190 -12.63 7.16 10.46
N GLY A 191 -12.03 7.60 11.57
CA GLY A 191 -12.54 7.39 12.92
C GLY A 191 -13.48 8.47 13.44
N ILE A 192 -13.38 9.70 12.93
CA ILE A 192 -14.14 10.86 13.40
C ILE A 192 -14.96 11.46 12.27
N GLN A 193 -14.31 11.86 11.16
CA GLN A 193 -14.97 12.68 10.15
C GLN A 193 -15.99 11.88 9.32
N LEU A 194 -15.61 10.72 8.78
CA LEU A 194 -16.50 9.85 8.01
C LEU A 194 -17.68 9.33 8.87
N PRO A 195 -17.50 8.88 10.12
CA PRO A 195 -18.63 8.53 10.99
C PRO A 195 -19.58 9.69 11.29
N ALA A 196 -19.06 10.91 11.46
CA ALA A 196 -19.90 12.10 11.64
C ALA A 196 -20.74 12.39 10.39
N LEU A 197 -20.13 12.29 9.20
CA LEU A 197 -20.82 12.48 7.92
C LEU A 197 -21.83 11.36 7.63
N ALA A 198 -21.53 10.13 8.03
CA ALA A 198 -22.38 8.96 7.85
C ALA A 198 -23.75 9.09 8.53
N ARG A 199 -23.89 9.94 9.56
CA ARG A 199 -25.17 10.21 10.24
C ARG A 199 -26.28 10.58 9.26
N ASN A 200 -25.94 11.34 8.21
CA ASN A 200 -26.89 11.84 7.22
C ASN A 200 -26.61 11.28 5.81
N PHE A 201 -25.76 10.25 5.70
CA PHE A 201 -25.36 9.67 4.41
C PHE A 201 -25.41 8.14 4.48
N PRO A 202 -26.57 7.52 4.18
CA PRO A 202 -26.79 6.09 4.38
C PRO A 202 -25.77 5.18 3.71
N ALA A 203 -25.36 5.44 2.46
CA ALA A 203 -24.38 4.58 1.77
C ALA A 203 -23.05 4.44 2.55
N LEU A 204 -22.55 5.55 3.10
CA LEU A 204 -21.32 5.56 3.92
C LEU A 204 -21.54 4.86 5.27
N LEU A 205 -22.71 5.08 5.90
CA LEU A 205 -23.04 4.39 7.14
C LEU A 205 -23.05 2.87 6.97
N TYR A 206 -23.70 2.38 5.91
CA TYR A 206 -23.77 0.95 5.63
C TYR A 206 -22.38 0.38 5.30
N ALA A 207 -21.54 1.10 4.56
CA ALA A 207 -20.15 0.69 4.31
C ALA A 207 -19.33 0.56 5.62
N ILE A 208 -19.44 1.55 6.52
CA ILE A 208 -18.82 1.54 7.86
C ILE A 208 -19.30 0.33 8.69
N LEU A 209 -20.60 0.08 8.70
CA LEU A 209 -21.18 -1.03 9.46
C LEU A 209 -20.78 -2.38 8.86
N ALA A 210 -20.75 -2.49 7.52
CA ALA A 210 -20.39 -3.72 6.82
C ALA A 210 -18.95 -4.16 7.14
N ILE A 211 -17.97 -3.26 7.00
CA ILE A 211 -16.56 -3.61 7.28
C ILE A 211 -16.36 -3.97 8.75
N SER A 212 -17.08 -3.31 9.65
CA SER A 212 -17.01 -3.64 11.07
C SER A 212 -17.67 -4.95 11.43
N ALA A 213 -18.83 -5.26 10.84
CA ALA A 213 -19.48 -6.56 11.03
C ALA A 213 -18.55 -7.67 10.54
N ARG A 214 -17.94 -7.47 9.37
CA ARG A 214 -16.98 -8.41 8.79
C ARG A 214 -15.75 -8.62 9.68
N GLN A 215 -15.19 -7.55 10.22
CA GLN A 215 -14.03 -7.64 11.10
C GLN A 215 -14.34 -8.43 12.38
N LEU A 216 -15.52 -8.22 12.98
CA LEU A 216 -15.97 -9.02 14.13
C LEU A 216 -16.14 -10.49 13.76
N GLU A 217 -16.80 -10.80 12.65
CA GLU A 217 -16.98 -12.19 12.18
C GLU A 217 -15.64 -12.91 12.04
N ARG A 218 -14.63 -12.22 11.47
CA ARG A 218 -13.27 -12.75 11.30
C ARG A 218 -12.51 -12.92 12.62
N LYS A 219 -12.65 -11.97 13.55
CA LYS A 219 -11.92 -11.96 14.83
C LYS A 219 -12.52 -12.92 15.85
N GLU A 220 -13.85 -12.97 15.94
CA GLU A 220 -14.58 -13.79 16.91
C GLU A 220 -14.91 -15.20 16.38
N GLY A 221 -14.66 -15.46 15.09
CA GLY A 221 -14.91 -16.76 14.45
C GLY A 221 -16.39 -17.12 14.42
N MET A 222 -17.27 -16.12 14.28
CA MET A 222 -18.73 -16.29 14.24
C MET A 222 -19.15 -16.79 12.84
N PRO A 223 -19.37 -18.10 12.63
CA PRO A 223 -19.35 -18.68 11.28
C PRO A 223 -20.59 -18.38 10.43
N ASP A 224 -21.70 -17.95 11.05
CA ASP A 224 -23.03 -17.97 10.44
C ASP A 224 -23.76 -16.62 10.43
N SER A 225 -23.08 -15.50 10.73
CA SER A 225 -23.71 -14.19 10.50
C SER A 225 -23.47 -13.74 9.07
N PHE A 226 -24.55 -13.63 8.29
CA PHE A 226 -24.55 -12.97 6.98
C PHE A 226 -24.90 -11.48 7.09
N GLU A 227 -24.87 -10.90 8.30
CA GLU A 227 -25.20 -9.48 8.50
C GLU A 227 -24.20 -8.56 7.80
N SER A 228 -22.91 -8.91 7.76
CA SER A 228 -21.93 -8.15 6.98
C SER A 228 -22.29 -8.14 5.48
N LEU A 229 -22.82 -9.25 4.95
CA LEU A 229 -23.26 -9.36 3.55
C LEU A 229 -24.48 -8.47 3.27
N GLU A 230 -25.50 -8.51 4.13
CA GLU A 230 -26.68 -7.65 3.99
C GLU A 230 -26.30 -6.16 4.03
N LEU A 231 -25.42 -5.78 4.97
CA LEU A 231 -24.92 -4.41 5.10
C LEU A 231 -24.11 -3.98 3.86
N TYR A 232 -23.28 -4.89 3.34
CA TYR A 232 -22.47 -4.68 2.15
C TYR A 232 -23.34 -4.48 0.89
N GLN A 233 -24.32 -5.35 0.67
CA GLN A 233 -25.24 -5.25 -0.47
C GLN A 233 -26.08 -3.98 -0.42
N GLU A 234 -26.57 -3.60 0.76
CA GLU A 234 -27.34 -2.37 0.92
C GLU A 234 -26.46 -1.12 0.73
N ALA A 235 -25.19 -1.15 1.14
CA ALA A 235 -24.23 -0.08 0.84
C ALA A 235 -24.07 0.11 -0.67
N ILE A 236 -23.86 -0.99 -1.42
CA ILE A 236 -23.71 -0.96 -2.90
C ILE A 236 -24.98 -0.41 -3.57
N ARG A 237 -26.15 -0.90 -3.17
CA ARG A 237 -27.44 -0.46 -3.71
C ARG A 237 -27.65 1.05 -3.55
N LEU A 238 -27.28 1.60 -2.39
CA LEU A 238 -27.39 3.03 -2.08
C LEU A 238 -26.30 3.87 -2.77
N LEU A 239 -25.13 3.28 -3.02
CA LEU A 239 -23.98 3.94 -3.62
C LEU A 239 -24.11 4.06 -5.15
N SER A 240 -24.68 3.05 -5.80
CA SER A 240 -24.85 2.95 -7.26
C SER A 240 -25.31 4.27 -7.94
N PRO A 241 -26.41 4.93 -7.51
CA PRO A 241 -26.86 6.17 -8.15
C PRO A 241 -25.98 7.39 -7.85
N LEU A 242 -25.02 7.29 -6.94
CA LEU A 242 -24.18 8.40 -6.45
C LEU A 242 -22.77 8.38 -7.02
N LEU A 243 -22.34 7.32 -7.72
CA LEU A 243 -20.94 7.14 -8.14
C LEU A 243 -20.42 8.22 -9.08
N GLN A 244 -21.29 8.81 -9.89
CA GLN A 244 -20.94 9.93 -10.78
C GLN A 244 -20.62 11.22 -10.00
N ASN A 245 -21.05 11.30 -8.73
CA ASN A 245 -20.74 12.42 -7.87
C ASN A 245 -19.30 12.28 -7.35
N ARG A 246 -18.49 13.31 -7.55
CA ARG A 246 -17.12 13.40 -6.98
C ARG A 246 -17.12 13.73 -5.49
N ASP A 247 -18.16 13.32 -4.77
CA ASP A 247 -18.35 13.60 -3.35
C ASP A 247 -17.39 12.73 -2.52
N PRO A 248 -16.54 13.30 -1.65
CA PRO A 248 -15.63 12.53 -0.82
C PRO A 248 -16.31 11.44 0.03
N LYS A 249 -17.60 11.60 0.39
CA LYS A 249 -18.37 10.57 1.10
C LYS A 249 -18.59 9.30 0.26
N VAL A 250 -18.84 9.48 -1.04
CA VAL A 250 -19.01 8.38 -2.01
C VAL A 250 -17.69 7.65 -2.16
N ILE A 251 -16.60 8.39 -2.37
CA ILE A 251 -15.26 7.82 -2.51
C ILE A 251 -14.81 7.09 -1.24
N GLY A 252 -15.08 7.68 -0.07
CA GLY A 252 -14.81 7.04 1.22
C GLY A 252 -15.58 5.73 1.41
N ALA A 253 -16.86 5.69 1.00
CA ALA A 253 -17.64 4.47 1.01
C ALA A 253 -17.06 3.40 0.07
N CYS A 254 -16.67 3.76 -1.16
CA CYS A 254 -15.99 2.85 -2.09
C CYS A 254 -14.73 2.25 -1.48
N VAL A 255 -13.87 3.08 -0.86
CA VAL A 255 -12.61 2.61 -0.25
C VAL A 255 -12.87 1.69 0.95
N LEU A 256 -13.87 1.98 1.79
CA LEU A 256 -14.25 1.09 2.89
C LEU A 256 -14.77 -0.27 2.40
N LEU A 257 -15.54 -0.29 1.30
CA LEU A 257 -15.99 -1.54 0.67
C LEU A 257 -14.81 -2.29 0.04
N CYS A 258 -13.89 -1.60 -0.66
CA CYS A 258 -12.61 -2.15 -1.14
C CYS A 258 -11.83 -2.81 0.05
N CYS A 259 -11.76 -2.16 1.23
CA CYS A 259 -11.13 -2.75 2.42
C CYS A 259 -11.84 -4.01 2.95
N LEU A 260 -13.19 -4.01 2.99
CA LEU A 260 -13.97 -5.18 3.39
C LEU A 260 -13.69 -6.36 2.46
N GLU A 261 -13.69 -6.11 1.16
CA GLU A 261 -13.44 -7.14 0.17
C GLU A 261 -12.07 -7.78 0.37
N MET A 262 -11.04 -6.95 0.58
CA MET A 262 -9.68 -7.39 0.83
C MET A 262 -9.53 -8.24 2.09
N MET A 263 -10.28 -7.92 3.16
CA MET A 263 -10.31 -8.73 4.38
C MET A 263 -10.90 -10.13 4.13
N SER A 264 -11.76 -10.25 3.13
CA SER A 264 -12.46 -11.48 2.75
C SER A 264 -11.84 -12.19 1.55
N ALA A 265 -10.79 -11.62 0.96
CA ALA A 265 -10.20 -12.08 -0.29
C ALA A 265 -9.09 -13.10 -0.08
N ARG A 266 -8.84 -13.91 -1.11
CA ARG A 266 -7.57 -14.61 -1.25
C ARG A 266 -6.48 -13.62 -1.65
N ALA A 267 -5.24 -13.90 -1.25
CA ALA A 267 -4.10 -13.05 -1.59
C ALA A 267 -3.95 -12.82 -3.11
N GLN A 268 -4.33 -13.79 -3.95
CA GLN A 268 -4.27 -13.66 -5.41
C GLN A 268 -5.28 -12.65 -5.98
N ASP A 269 -6.42 -12.46 -5.31
CA ASP A 269 -7.51 -11.59 -5.78
C ASP A 269 -7.37 -10.14 -5.28
N TRP A 270 -6.41 -9.87 -4.39
CA TRP A 270 -6.20 -8.56 -3.76
C TRP A 270 -6.23 -7.38 -4.73
N ARG A 271 -5.55 -7.51 -5.86
CA ARG A 271 -5.46 -6.45 -6.88
C ARG A 271 -6.81 -6.19 -7.55
N ARG A 272 -7.59 -7.25 -7.80
CA ARG A 272 -8.90 -7.15 -8.45
C ARG A 272 -9.86 -6.28 -7.63
N HIS A 273 -9.77 -6.35 -6.31
CA HIS A 273 -10.63 -5.55 -5.41
C HIS A 273 -10.26 -4.06 -5.39
N LEU A 274 -9.01 -3.72 -5.70
CA LEU A 274 -8.53 -2.34 -5.68
C LEU A 274 -8.66 -1.62 -7.03
N GLU A 275 -8.87 -2.33 -8.13
CA GLU A 275 -8.79 -1.76 -9.48
C GLU A 275 -9.91 -0.74 -9.76
N GLY A 276 -11.11 -0.96 -9.24
CA GLY A 276 -12.23 0.00 -9.38
C GLY A 276 -11.95 1.31 -8.65
N CYS A 277 -11.44 1.21 -7.42
CA CYS A 277 -10.97 2.34 -6.63
C CYS A 277 -9.81 3.09 -7.37
N ALA A 278 -8.87 2.36 -7.98
CA ALA A 278 -7.77 2.92 -8.79
C ALA A 278 -8.27 3.74 -9.99
N ALA A 279 -9.20 3.15 -10.76
CA ALA A 279 -9.75 3.76 -11.96
C ALA A 279 -10.50 5.06 -11.63
N LEU A 280 -11.27 5.08 -10.54
CA LEU A 280 -11.95 6.28 -10.05
C LEU A 280 -10.97 7.39 -9.67
N PHE A 281 -9.87 7.05 -8.98
CA PHE A 281 -8.89 8.05 -8.58
C PHE A 281 -8.23 8.71 -9.78
N ASP A 282 -7.84 7.93 -10.80
CA ASP A 282 -7.27 8.48 -12.02
C ASP A 282 -8.29 9.35 -12.78
N ALA A 283 -9.53 8.86 -12.94
CA ALA A 283 -10.58 9.58 -13.66
C ALA A 283 -11.01 10.89 -12.97
N PHE A 284 -10.99 10.94 -11.64
CA PHE A 284 -11.34 12.14 -10.86
C PHE A 284 -10.12 12.98 -10.45
N ASN A 285 -8.92 12.60 -10.87
CA ASN A 285 -7.66 13.26 -10.51
C ASN A 285 -7.46 13.37 -8.99
N ILE A 286 -7.85 12.34 -8.25
CA ILE A 286 -7.64 12.22 -6.80
C ILE A 286 -6.24 11.64 -6.59
N ASN A 287 -5.39 12.43 -5.93
CA ASN A 287 -3.99 12.09 -5.66
C ASN A 287 -3.61 12.39 -4.19
N GLY A 288 -2.37 12.07 -3.80
CA GLY A 288 -1.86 12.21 -2.43
C GLY A 288 -1.74 13.65 -1.93
N PHE A 289 -1.91 14.64 -2.80
CA PHE A 289 -1.92 16.06 -2.47
C PHE A 289 -3.30 16.71 -2.68
N SER A 290 -4.33 15.89 -2.86
CA SER A 290 -5.73 16.33 -2.67
C SER A 290 -5.91 16.93 -1.27
N GLN A 291 -6.97 17.70 -1.06
CA GLN A 291 -7.21 18.39 0.20
C GLN A 291 -8.28 17.69 1.05
N GLY A 292 -8.19 17.84 2.38
CA GLY A 292 -9.17 17.32 3.33
C GLY A 292 -9.37 15.80 3.22
N LEU A 293 -10.64 15.37 3.26
CA LEU A 293 -11.03 13.95 3.27
C LEU A 293 -10.39 13.13 2.14
N LEU A 294 -10.27 13.70 0.94
CA LEU A 294 -9.73 12.98 -0.21
C LEU A 294 -8.25 12.64 -0.06
N GLN A 295 -7.48 13.46 0.66
CA GLN A 295 -6.07 13.17 0.95
C GLN A 295 -5.92 11.92 1.81
N ALA A 296 -6.66 11.87 2.91
CA ALA A 296 -6.66 10.74 3.83
C ALA A 296 -7.18 9.46 3.16
N ILE A 297 -8.26 9.58 2.40
CA ILE A 297 -8.82 8.45 1.63
C ILE A 297 -7.80 7.92 0.60
N PHE A 298 -7.11 8.82 -0.11
CA PHE A 298 -6.08 8.44 -1.07
C PHE A 298 -4.92 7.69 -0.42
N TRP A 299 -4.35 8.22 0.67
CA TRP A 299 -3.21 7.58 1.33
C TRP A 299 -3.58 6.27 2.04
N CYS A 300 -4.83 6.12 2.47
CA CYS A 300 -5.36 4.82 2.88
C CYS A 300 -5.30 3.81 1.73
N TYR A 301 -5.82 4.16 0.56
CA TYR A 301 -5.77 3.33 -0.64
C TYR A 301 -4.33 3.05 -1.11
N ALA A 302 -3.46 4.06 -1.15
CA ALA A 302 -2.09 3.92 -1.64
C ALA A 302 -1.30 2.86 -0.86
N ARG A 303 -1.54 2.73 0.45
CA ARG A 303 -0.94 1.67 1.29
C ARG A 303 -1.49 0.29 0.93
N MET A 304 -2.78 0.17 0.65
CA MET A 304 -3.40 -1.08 0.21
C MET A 304 -2.85 -1.53 -1.15
N ASP A 305 -2.68 -0.59 -2.08
CA ASP A 305 -2.11 -0.85 -3.40
C ASP A 305 -0.63 -1.23 -3.31
N LEU A 306 0.14 -0.55 -2.45
CA LEU A 306 1.53 -0.92 -2.14
C LEU A 306 1.63 -2.34 -1.58
N CYS A 307 0.77 -2.74 -0.64
CA CYS A 307 0.71 -4.12 -0.15
C CYS A 307 0.49 -5.11 -1.31
N GLY A 308 -0.37 -4.78 -2.27
CA GLY A 308 -0.57 -5.56 -3.49
C GLY A 308 0.73 -5.72 -4.31
N ALA A 309 1.47 -4.64 -4.52
CA ALA A 309 2.74 -4.67 -5.24
C ALA A 309 3.83 -5.49 -4.52
N LEU A 310 3.91 -5.39 -3.18
CA LEU A 310 4.83 -6.20 -2.38
C LEU A 310 4.48 -7.69 -2.44
N MET A 311 3.19 -8.04 -2.48
CA MET A 311 2.75 -9.43 -2.60
C MET A 311 3.12 -10.07 -3.94
N SER A 312 3.20 -9.28 -5.00
CA SER A 312 3.55 -9.75 -6.34
C SER A 312 5.03 -10.13 -6.50
N ASP A 313 5.87 -9.99 -5.46
CA ASP A 313 7.32 -10.33 -5.45
C ASP A 313 8.07 -9.81 -6.69
N GLY A 314 7.82 -8.55 -7.06
CA GLY A 314 8.47 -7.90 -8.19
C GLY A 314 7.90 -8.21 -9.57
N THR A 315 6.86 -9.05 -9.69
CA THR A 315 6.23 -9.29 -11.01
C THR A 315 5.29 -8.16 -11.45
N GLN A 316 4.71 -7.43 -10.50
CA GLN A 316 3.78 -6.33 -10.75
C GLN A 316 4.07 -5.13 -9.82
N SER A 317 3.82 -3.92 -10.33
CA SER A 317 3.85 -2.67 -9.56
C SER A 317 2.48 -2.35 -8.95
N THR A 318 2.33 -1.21 -8.28
CA THR A 318 1.03 -0.66 -7.85
C THR A 318 0.07 -0.52 -9.04
N LEU A 319 -1.23 -0.67 -8.80
CA LEU A 319 -2.29 -0.50 -9.81
C LEU A 319 -2.32 0.94 -10.31
N LEU A 320 -2.30 1.90 -9.38
CA LEU A 320 -2.11 3.30 -9.72
C LEU A 320 -0.61 3.61 -9.67
N GLN A 321 -0.03 3.98 -10.82
CA GLN A 321 1.41 4.26 -10.89
C GLN A 321 1.81 5.38 -9.93
N PRO A 322 2.98 5.33 -9.28
CA PRO A 322 3.42 6.37 -8.33
C PRO A 322 3.40 7.79 -8.91
N SER A 323 3.62 7.97 -10.22
CA SER A 323 3.51 9.27 -10.89
C SER A 323 2.12 9.90 -10.79
N LYS A 324 1.06 9.09 -10.67
CA LYS A 324 -0.33 9.50 -10.50
C LYS A 324 -0.71 9.79 -9.04
N TRP A 325 0.21 9.54 -8.10
CA TRP A 325 0.01 9.88 -6.68
C TRP A 325 0.34 11.34 -6.40
N LEU A 326 0.89 12.03 -7.40
CA LEU A 326 1.26 13.43 -7.38
C LEU A 326 0.27 14.25 -8.23
N PRO A 327 0.17 15.57 -8.03
CA PRO A 327 -0.52 16.46 -8.95
C PRO A 327 0.01 16.31 -10.38
N ALA A 328 -0.87 16.52 -11.37
CA ALA A 328 -0.49 16.46 -12.77
C ALA A 328 0.68 17.42 -13.08
N ASN A 329 1.62 16.97 -13.93
CA ASN A 329 2.81 17.71 -14.34
C ASN A 329 3.81 18.02 -13.21
N THR A 330 3.75 17.31 -12.07
CA THR A 330 4.78 17.40 -11.04
C THR A 330 6.12 16.92 -11.61
N ARG A 331 7.17 17.75 -11.51
CA ARG A 331 8.52 17.38 -11.92
C ARG A 331 9.16 16.54 -10.83
N GLU A 332 9.99 15.57 -11.22
CA GLU A 332 10.59 14.63 -10.26
C GLU A 332 11.47 15.32 -9.20
N GLU A 333 12.11 16.43 -9.57
CA GLU A 333 12.92 17.26 -8.67
C GLU A 333 12.11 18.00 -7.60
N ASP A 334 10.83 18.27 -7.86
CA ASP A 334 9.95 19.00 -6.94
C ASP A 334 9.33 18.08 -5.88
N VAL A 335 9.31 16.76 -6.10
CA VAL A 335 8.61 15.80 -5.24
C VAL A 335 9.10 15.85 -3.81
N ILE A 336 10.42 15.89 -3.60
CA ILE A 336 11.02 15.96 -2.27
C ILE A 336 10.54 17.22 -1.56
N HIS A 337 10.55 18.36 -2.26
CA HIS A 337 10.12 19.64 -1.71
C HIS A 337 8.65 19.61 -1.30
N MET A 338 7.77 19.05 -2.13
CA MET A 338 6.34 18.94 -1.82
C MET A 338 6.04 18.18 -0.54
N PHE A 339 6.73 17.05 -0.30
CA PHE A 339 6.57 16.30 0.96
C PHE A 339 7.18 17.03 2.17
N GLN A 340 8.22 17.84 1.96
CA GLN A 340 8.85 18.63 3.01
C GLN A 340 8.01 19.87 3.39
N GLU A 341 7.47 20.59 2.41
CA GLU A 341 6.61 21.77 2.60
C GLU A 341 5.28 21.45 3.29
N ALA A 342 4.84 20.19 3.24
CA ALA A 342 3.63 19.78 3.95
C ALA A 342 3.76 19.92 5.48
N GLU A 343 4.98 19.99 6.02
CA GLU A 343 5.29 20.20 7.44
C GLU A 343 4.47 19.32 8.41
N SER A 344 4.10 18.13 7.95
CA SER A 344 3.22 17.20 8.67
C SER A 344 3.94 15.86 8.86
N PRO A 345 3.99 15.31 10.09
CA PRO A 345 4.50 13.96 10.34
C PRO A 345 3.79 12.90 9.48
N ASP A 346 2.48 13.09 9.22
CA ASP A 346 1.69 12.19 8.39
C ASP A 346 2.13 12.23 6.93
N MET A 347 2.33 13.42 6.36
CA MET A 347 2.83 13.54 4.99
C MET A 347 4.27 13.07 4.86
N TYR A 348 5.10 13.26 5.89
CA TYR A 348 6.45 12.69 5.94
C TYR A 348 6.41 11.15 5.98
N ALA A 349 5.46 10.56 6.69
CA ALA A 349 5.22 9.12 6.70
C ALA A 349 4.69 8.61 5.35
N ASN A 350 3.78 9.34 4.71
CA ASN A 350 3.29 9.06 3.36
C ASN A 350 4.41 9.12 2.31
N TYR A 351 5.44 9.96 2.50
CA TYR A 351 6.61 9.97 1.64
C TYR A 351 7.35 8.61 1.65
N ALA A 352 7.42 7.93 2.81
CA ALA A 352 8.00 6.58 2.87
C ALA A 352 7.18 5.55 2.08
N VAL A 353 5.84 5.69 2.07
CA VAL A 353 4.94 4.85 1.25
C VAL A 353 5.24 5.06 -0.23
N TYR A 354 5.34 6.32 -0.65
CA TYR A 354 5.67 6.70 -2.01
C TYR A 354 7.03 6.14 -2.45
N LEU A 355 8.08 6.30 -1.63
CA LEU A 355 9.41 5.75 -1.92
C LEU A 355 9.41 4.23 -2.01
N CYS A 356 8.68 3.54 -1.13
CA CYS A 356 8.53 2.09 -1.21
C CYS A 356 7.76 1.66 -2.47
N ALA A 357 6.74 2.42 -2.90
CA ALA A 357 6.04 2.17 -4.16
C ALA A 357 6.95 2.39 -5.38
N LYS A 358 7.82 3.41 -5.35
CA LYS A 358 8.87 3.62 -6.38
C LYS A 358 9.88 2.48 -6.42
N ALA A 359 10.21 1.89 -5.27
CA ALA A 359 11.06 0.70 -5.22
C ALA A 359 10.35 -0.48 -5.90
N CYS A 360 9.09 -0.76 -5.54
CA CYS A 360 8.29 -1.80 -6.20
C CYS A 360 8.16 -1.58 -7.72
N GLU A 361 7.94 -0.35 -8.16
CA GLU A 361 7.88 0.02 -9.58
C GLU A 361 9.19 -0.32 -10.28
N LEU A 362 10.33 0.07 -9.70
CA LEU A 362 11.65 -0.21 -10.28
C LEU A 362 11.94 -1.71 -10.33
N VAL A 363 11.58 -2.47 -9.29
CA VAL A 363 11.64 -3.96 -9.30
C VAL A 363 10.86 -4.49 -10.47
N SER A 364 9.59 -4.10 -10.59
CA SER A 364 8.69 -4.64 -11.60
C SER A 364 9.14 -4.33 -13.02
N LEU A 365 9.55 -3.09 -13.28
CA LEU A 365 10.09 -2.71 -14.58
C LEU A 365 11.34 -3.52 -14.93
N ARG A 366 12.24 -3.72 -13.96
CA ARG A 366 13.48 -4.46 -14.20
C ARG A 366 13.23 -5.95 -14.42
N THR A 367 12.36 -6.57 -13.62
CA THR A 367 11.94 -7.97 -13.76
C THR A 367 11.30 -8.20 -15.12
N LYS A 368 10.35 -7.36 -15.54
CA LYS A 368 9.70 -7.47 -16.85
C LYS A 368 10.67 -7.31 -18.02
N PHE A 369 11.62 -6.39 -17.91
CA PHE A 369 12.66 -6.20 -18.93
C PHE A 369 13.57 -7.43 -19.06
N LEU A 370 13.99 -8.02 -17.93
CA LEU A 370 14.94 -9.13 -17.92
C LEU A 370 14.31 -10.50 -18.17
N GLU A 371 13.17 -10.77 -17.55
CA GLU A 371 12.55 -12.10 -17.53
C GLU A 371 11.49 -12.28 -18.61
N LEU A 372 10.77 -11.20 -18.96
CA LEU A 372 9.70 -11.24 -19.96
C LEU A 372 10.12 -10.62 -21.31
N GLY A 373 11.28 -9.97 -21.37
CA GLY A 373 11.77 -9.28 -22.57
C GLY A 373 10.89 -8.09 -22.99
N GLU A 374 10.13 -7.50 -22.06
CA GLU A 374 9.30 -6.33 -22.36
C GLU A 374 10.18 -5.11 -22.67
N ASP A 375 9.98 -4.48 -23.82
CA ASP A 375 10.61 -3.19 -24.15
C ASP A 375 9.92 -2.04 -23.42
N ASN A 376 10.22 -1.93 -22.13
CA ASN A 376 9.72 -0.90 -21.23
C ASN A 376 10.75 0.20 -20.93
N GLY A 377 11.87 0.23 -21.66
CA GLY A 377 12.95 1.19 -21.49
C GLY A 377 13.81 1.02 -20.23
N CYS A 378 13.62 -0.02 -19.41
CA CYS A 378 14.42 -0.28 -18.21
C CYS A 378 15.78 -0.95 -18.53
N THR A 379 16.55 -0.31 -19.41
CA THR A 379 17.89 -0.74 -19.81
C THR A 379 18.86 -0.73 -18.61
N GLY A 380 20.03 -1.36 -18.75
CA GLY A 380 21.02 -1.43 -17.66
C GLY A 380 21.42 -0.07 -17.10
N ASP A 381 21.68 0.91 -17.96
CA ASP A 381 22.11 2.25 -17.56
C ASP A 381 20.97 3.05 -16.90
N ILE A 382 19.77 2.99 -17.48
CA ILE A 382 18.57 3.65 -16.92
C ILE A 382 18.24 3.05 -15.56
N TYR A 383 18.28 1.73 -15.45
CA TYR A 383 18.09 1.02 -14.19
C TYR A 383 19.11 1.45 -13.13
N HIS A 384 20.39 1.51 -13.48
CA HIS A 384 21.46 1.92 -12.57
C HIS A 384 21.25 3.35 -12.05
N GLN A 385 20.95 4.29 -12.95
CA GLN A 385 20.70 5.69 -12.59
C GLN A 385 19.48 5.84 -11.68
N ARG A 386 18.36 5.20 -12.04
CA ARG A 386 17.13 5.21 -11.23
C ARG A 386 17.35 4.57 -9.86
N TRP A 387 18.13 3.49 -9.80
CA TRP A 387 18.46 2.82 -8.56
C TRP A 387 19.26 3.71 -7.62
N LEU A 388 20.31 4.36 -8.13
CA LEU A 388 21.14 5.29 -7.33
C LEU A 388 20.32 6.46 -6.80
N LYS A 389 19.50 7.08 -7.66
CA LYS A 389 18.63 8.20 -7.28
C LYS A 389 17.65 7.80 -6.18
N LEU A 390 16.95 6.69 -6.36
CA LEU A 390 15.98 6.22 -5.37
C LEU A 390 16.65 5.80 -4.05
N TRP A 391 17.85 5.22 -4.12
CA TRP A 391 18.64 4.95 -2.91
C TRP A 391 19.00 6.23 -2.18
N GLU A 392 19.47 7.27 -2.88
CA GLU A 392 19.75 8.58 -2.28
C GLU A 392 18.51 9.22 -1.64
N GLU A 393 17.35 9.15 -2.30
CA GLU A 393 16.08 9.62 -1.75
C GLU A 393 15.69 8.90 -0.45
N LEU A 394 15.87 7.58 -0.38
CA LEU A 394 15.69 6.80 0.85
C LEU A 394 16.63 7.28 1.96
N GLN A 395 17.91 7.51 1.65
CA GLN A 395 18.86 8.00 2.65
C GLN A 395 18.53 9.43 3.12
N ASN A 396 18.05 10.28 2.21
CA ASN A 396 17.57 11.62 2.55
C ASN A 396 16.33 11.56 3.45
N TRP A 397 15.40 10.64 3.18
CA TRP A 397 14.26 10.37 4.07
C TRP A 397 14.74 9.94 5.46
N LEU A 398 15.69 9.01 5.56
CA LEU A 398 16.23 8.57 6.86
C LEU A 398 16.86 9.73 7.66
N ALA A 399 17.64 10.56 6.98
CA ALA A 399 18.43 11.63 7.59
C ALA A 399 17.59 12.85 8.03
N ARG A 400 16.47 13.11 7.35
CA ARG A 400 15.65 14.32 7.57
C ARG A 400 14.37 14.06 8.36
N ARG A 401 14.23 12.89 9.02
CA ARG A 401 13.03 12.55 9.80
C ARG A 401 12.75 13.63 10.86
N PRO A 402 11.51 14.13 10.95
CA PRO A 402 11.10 14.96 12.08
C PRO A 402 11.10 14.12 13.37
N ARG A 403 11.08 14.78 14.53
CA ARG A 403 11.26 14.14 15.84
C ARG A 403 10.18 13.10 16.13
N GLU A 404 8.97 13.35 15.66
CA GLU A 404 7.79 12.49 15.76
C GLU A 404 7.96 11.17 15.00
N ILE A 405 8.83 11.16 13.97
CA ILE A 405 9.09 9.99 13.11
C ILE A 405 10.36 9.23 13.56
N MET A 406 11.08 9.74 14.55
CA MET A 406 12.24 9.07 15.13
C MET A 406 11.85 8.07 16.25
N PRO A 407 12.63 7.00 16.45
CA PRO A 407 12.42 6.11 17.59
C PRO A 407 12.70 6.84 18.90
N VAL A 408 11.88 6.60 19.92
CA VAL A 408 12.11 7.13 21.28
C VAL A 408 13.25 6.38 21.95
N GLN A 409 13.28 5.06 21.80
CA GLN A 409 14.33 4.23 22.37
C GLN A 409 14.59 3.02 21.49
N THR A 410 15.87 2.65 21.36
CA THR A 410 16.29 1.35 20.82
C THR A 410 17.05 0.59 21.89
N VAL A 411 16.69 -0.67 22.12
CA VAL A 411 17.38 -1.60 23.00
C VAL A 411 17.81 -2.81 22.19
N ASN A 412 19.09 -3.17 22.28
CA ASN A 412 19.58 -4.39 21.65
C ASN A 412 19.09 -5.59 22.43
N SER A 413 18.30 -6.44 21.77
CA SER A 413 17.75 -7.69 22.31
C SER A 413 17.85 -8.78 21.25
N LYS A 414 17.67 -10.04 21.68
CA LYS A 414 17.68 -11.20 20.78
C LYS A 414 16.28 -11.84 20.74
N PRO A 415 15.86 -12.38 19.58
CA PRO A 415 16.59 -12.36 18.30
C PRO A 415 16.51 -11.00 17.57
N PHE A 416 15.52 -10.17 17.87
CA PHE A 416 15.36 -8.83 17.30
C PHE A 416 15.51 -7.72 18.35
N PRO A 417 16.00 -6.53 17.95
CA PRO A 417 16.06 -5.37 18.84
C PRO A 417 14.65 -4.87 19.20
N HIS A 418 14.52 -4.21 20.34
CA HIS A 418 13.30 -3.48 20.67
C HIS A 418 13.43 -2.01 20.24
N ILE A 419 12.52 -1.54 19.40
CA ILE A 419 12.56 -0.20 18.79
C ILE A 419 11.20 0.46 19.04
N LEU A 420 11.14 1.30 20.06
CA LEU A 420 9.90 1.93 20.50
C LEU A 420 9.66 3.22 19.72
N PHE A 421 8.49 3.30 19.09
CA PHE A 421 7.93 4.52 18.53
C PHE A 421 6.65 4.86 19.29
N VAL A 422 6.40 6.15 19.49
CA VAL A 422 5.19 6.64 20.19
C VAL A 422 4.13 7.17 19.23
N HIS A 423 4.51 7.41 17.97
CA HIS A 423 3.61 7.86 16.93
C HIS A 423 3.36 6.72 15.95
N TRP A 424 2.10 6.40 15.68
CA TRP A 424 1.73 5.32 14.75
C TRP A 424 2.29 5.53 13.35
N ALA A 425 2.40 6.79 12.91
CA ALA A 425 2.90 7.08 11.57
C ALA A 425 4.40 6.76 11.47
N ALA A 426 5.12 6.88 12.60
CA ALA A 426 6.52 6.52 12.68
C ALA A 426 6.73 5.01 12.62
N ILE A 427 5.87 4.21 13.25
CA ILE A 427 5.97 2.74 13.26
C ILE A 427 6.00 2.22 11.81
N SER A 428 4.94 2.48 11.05
CA SER A 428 4.81 1.87 9.72
C SER A 428 5.62 2.57 8.64
N SER A 429 5.86 3.89 8.73
CA SER A 429 6.73 4.56 7.75
C SER A 429 8.18 4.07 7.85
N ASN A 430 8.71 3.87 9.07
CA ASN A 430 10.04 3.29 9.25
C ASN A 430 10.08 1.81 8.81
N GLN A 431 9.02 1.02 9.05
CA GLN A 431 8.93 -0.34 8.50
C GLN A 431 9.01 -0.33 6.97
N LEU A 432 8.20 0.50 6.31
CA LEU A 432 8.18 0.61 4.84
C LEU A 432 9.50 1.14 4.28
N TYR A 433 10.14 2.10 4.96
CA TYR A 433 11.50 2.53 4.63
C TYR A 433 12.48 1.35 4.65
N HIS A 434 12.51 0.57 5.74
CA HIS A 434 13.39 -0.58 5.82
C HIS A 434 13.05 -1.65 4.77
N THR A 435 11.76 -1.85 4.48
CA THR A 435 11.31 -2.74 3.39
C THR A 435 11.82 -2.28 2.04
N ALA A 436 11.68 -1.00 1.70
CA ALA A 436 12.21 -0.42 0.47
C ALA A 436 13.72 -0.62 0.35
N CYS A 437 14.48 -0.41 1.44
CA CYS A 437 15.92 -0.67 1.45
C CYS A 437 16.25 -2.15 1.22
N VAL A 438 15.51 -3.09 1.81
CA VAL A 438 15.72 -4.53 1.54
C VAL A 438 15.49 -4.85 0.07
N LEU A 439 14.41 -4.34 -0.53
CA LEU A 439 14.13 -4.52 -1.96
C LEU A 439 15.28 -3.97 -2.81
N MET A 440 15.70 -2.73 -2.54
CA MET A 440 16.77 -2.05 -3.28
C MET A 440 18.12 -2.76 -3.16
N LEU A 441 18.49 -3.23 -1.95
CA LEU A 441 19.75 -3.94 -1.73
C LEU A 441 19.77 -5.32 -2.41
N ASN A 442 18.65 -6.04 -2.42
CA ASN A 442 18.54 -7.34 -3.10
C ASN A 442 18.70 -7.22 -4.62
N MET A 443 18.43 -6.05 -5.18
CA MET A 443 18.53 -5.78 -6.62
C MET A 443 19.73 -4.91 -7.00
N MET A 444 20.66 -4.65 -6.08
CA MET A 444 21.75 -3.71 -6.29
C MET A 444 22.46 -3.97 -7.64
N PRO A 445 22.57 -2.95 -8.52
CA PRO A 445 23.23 -3.10 -9.82
C PRO A 445 24.69 -3.59 -9.66
N LYS A 446 25.13 -4.46 -10.58
CA LYS A 446 26.54 -4.90 -10.61
C LYS A 446 27.47 -3.68 -10.72
N GLY A 447 28.47 -3.62 -9.86
CA GLY A 447 29.45 -2.52 -9.83
C GLY A 447 29.00 -1.27 -9.08
N ALA A 448 27.75 -1.18 -8.62
CA ALA A 448 27.33 -0.12 -7.72
C ALA A 448 28.10 -0.23 -6.39
N LYS A 449 28.62 0.91 -5.90
CA LYS A 449 29.30 1.00 -4.61
C LYS A 449 28.55 1.98 -3.74
N LEU A 450 27.99 1.48 -2.65
CA LEU A 450 27.35 2.33 -1.65
C LEU A 450 28.41 2.95 -0.76
N GLN A 451 28.35 4.27 -0.61
CA GLN A 451 29.10 5.01 0.40
C GLN A 451 28.19 5.23 1.62
N GLY A 452 28.72 5.09 2.83
CA GLY A 452 27.98 5.35 4.06
C GLY A 452 28.21 4.30 5.15
N ASN A 453 27.34 4.32 6.16
CA ASN A 453 27.39 3.40 7.30
C ASN A 453 27.18 1.94 6.81
N PRO A 454 28.13 1.01 7.08
CA PRO A 454 28.02 -0.40 6.68
C PRO A 454 26.74 -1.11 7.16
N GLU A 455 26.17 -0.66 8.28
CA GLU A 455 24.90 -1.20 8.78
C GLU A 455 23.74 -0.91 7.82
N ILE A 456 23.64 0.32 7.31
CA ILE A 456 22.56 0.74 6.41
C ILE A 456 22.71 0.11 5.02
N THR A 457 23.92 -0.30 4.65
CA THR A 457 24.15 -1.01 3.38
C THR A 457 23.95 -2.52 3.49
N THR A 458 23.43 -3.03 4.62
CA THR A 458 23.27 -4.46 4.89
C THR A 458 21.78 -4.84 4.96
N SER A 459 21.29 -5.68 4.04
CA SER A 459 19.87 -6.10 4.01
C SER A 459 19.41 -6.73 5.33
N LEU A 460 20.27 -7.54 5.95
CA LEU A 460 19.96 -8.20 7.22
C LEU A 460 19.78 -7.21 8.39
N TRP A 461 20.46 -6.06 8.37
CA TRP A 461 20.23 -5.00 9.36
C TRP A 461 18.81 -4.43 9.21
N HIS A 462 18.40 -4.07 7.99
CA HIS A 462 17.04 -3.60 7.72
C HIS A 462 15.99 -4.65 8.08
N ALA A 463 16.21 -5.92 7.77
CA ALA A 463 15.32 -7.02 8.16
C ALA A 463 15.12 -7.10 9.67
N ARG A 464 16.20 -6.97 10.47
CA ARG A 464 16.11 -6.94 11.93
C ARG A 464 15.36 -5.73 12.45
N ARG A 465 15.49 -4.56 11.80
CA ARG A 465 14.70 -3.37 12.15
C ARG A 465 13.21 -3.61 11.90
N ILE A 466 12.83 -4.19 10.75
CA ILE A 466 11.43 -4.51 10.45
C ILE A 466 10.82 -5.38 11.56
N CYS A 467 11.46 -6.50 11.89
CA CYS A 467 10.97 -7.40 12.93
C CYS A 467 11.01 -6.74 14.32
N GLY A 468 12.07 -6.00 14.65
CA GLY A 468 12.18 -5.31 15.93
C GLY A 468 11.10 -4.24 16.15
N ILE A 469 10.72 -3.51 15.10
CA ILE A 469 9.60 -2.56 15.14
C ILE A 469 8.29 -3.32 15.39
N SER A 470 8.05 -4.42 14.68
CA SER A 470 6.83 -5.21 14.83
C SER A 470 6.68 -5.82 16.23
N VAL A 471 7.78 -6.28 16.85
CA VAL A 471 7.76 -6.84 18.21
C VAL A 471 7.46 -5.78 19.26
N THR A 472 7.95 -4.55 19.07
CA THR A 472 7.94 -3.53 20.12
C THR A 472 6.65 -2.74 20.18
N ASN A 473 5.94 -2.61 19.05
CA ASN A 473 4.84 -1.66 18.91
C ASN A 473 3.52 -2.38 18.62
N PRO A 474 2.67 -2.63 19.64
CA PRO A 474 1.45 -3.45 19.52
C PRO A 474 0.25 -2.69 18.91
N HIS A 475 0.49 -1.62 18.15
CA HIS A 475 -0.60 -0.86 17.52
C HIS A 475 -1.24 -1.71 16.41
N ALA A 476 -2.48 -2.16 16.62
CA ALA A 476 -3.20 -3.07 15.72
C ALA A 476 -3.23 -2.58 14.26
N GLY A 477 -3.39 -1.27 14.04
CA GLY A 477 -3.33 -0.72 12.71
C GLY A 477 -1.98 -1.00 12.03
N CYS A 478 -0.87 -0.73 12.73
CA CYS A 478 0.49 -0.85 12.20
C CYS A 478 0.88 -2.31 11.96
N LEU A 479 0.32 -3.20 12.77
CA LEU A 479 0.48 -4.64 12.66
C LEU A 479 -0.09 -5.21 11.35
N ASN A 480 -1.23 -4.71 10.87
CA ASN A 480 -1.77 -5.13 9.56
C ASN A 480 -0.82 -4.78 8.40
N ASN A 481 -0.26 -3.58 8.44
CA ASN A 481 0.71 -3.12 7.43
C ASN A 481 2.09 -3.78 7.59
N ALA A 482 2.34 -4.51 8.68
CA ALA A 482 3.60 -5.21 8.92
C ALA A 482 3.66 -6.61 8.26
N ILE A 483 2.54 -7.18 7.79
CA ILE A 483 2.50 -8.55 7.24
C ILE A 483 3.48 -8.71 6.06
N GLN A 484 3.42 -7.83 5.06
CA GLN A 484 4.30 -7.92 3.89
C GLN A 484 5.76 -7.58 4.23
N PRO A 485 6.06 -6.51 5.00
CA PRO A 485 7.39 -6.28 5.54
C PRO A 485 7.99 -7.48 6.28
N LEU A 486 7.21 -8.14 7.15
CA LEU A 486 7.65 -9.32 7.90
C LEU A 486 7.95 -10.51 7.00
N TRP A 487 7.15 -10.73 5.95
CA TRP A 487 7.43 -11.76 4.95
C TRP A 487 8.74 -11.47 4.19
N ILE A 488 8.94 -10.24 3.72
CA ILE A 488 10.18 -9.83 3.01
C ILE A 488 11.41 -9.98 3.92
N ALA A 489 11.33 -9.48 5.16
CA ALA A 489 12.40 -9.60 6.14
C ALA A 489 12.66 -11.07 6.52
N GLY A 490 11.59 -11.85 6.69
CA GLY A 490 11.60 -13.25 7.11
C GLY A 490 12.44 -14.14 6.22
N ARG A 491 12.42 -13.89 4.92
CA ARG A 491 13.22 -14.63 3.92
C ARG A 491 14.73 -14.48 4.10
N LEU A 492 15.20 -13.48 4.84
CA LEU A 492 16.62 -13.22 5.07
C LEU A 492 17.18 -13.90 6.33
N PHE A 493 16.32 -14.49 7.17
CA PHE A 493 16.73 -15.19 8.38
C PHE A 493 16.91 -16.68 8.15
N SER A 494 17.76 -17.29 8.98
CA SER A 494 18.06 -18.72 8.93
C SER A 494 18.00 -19.40 10.30
N HIS A 495 18.01 -18.63 11.39
CA HIS A 495 18.02 -19.18 12.74
C HIS A 495 16.59 -19.48 13.23
N GLN A 496 16.39 -20.65 13.84
CA GLN A 496 15.06 -21.11 14.28
C GLN A 496 14.38 -20.16 15.28
N SER A 497 15.15 -19.47 16.14
CA SER A 497 14.56 -18.48 17.06
C SER A 497 14.02 -17.24 16.36
N GLU A 498 14.66 -16.79 15.28
CA GLU A 498 14.17 -15.70 14.42
C GLU A 498 12.87 -16.13 13.74
N HIS A 499 12.84 -17.34 13.17
CA HIS A 499 11.65 -17.91 12.52
C HIS A 499 10.48 -18.01 13.49
N ALA A 500 10.71 -18.57 14.69
CA ALA A 500 9.68 -18.74 15.71
C ALA A 500 9.05 -17.40 16.14
N GLN A 501 9.87 -16.35 16.30
CA GLN A 501 9.34 -15.04 16.67
C GLN A 501 8.54 -14.40 15.52
N ILE A 502 8.96 -14.55 14.26
CA ILE A 502 8.20 -14.07 13.10
C ILE A 502 6.86 -14.81 12.96
N ILE A 503 6.86 -16.14 13.13
CA ILE A 503 5.62 -16.94 13.13
C ILE A 503 4.68 -16.43 14.23
N SER A 504 5.19 -16.21 15.44
CA SER A 504 4.39 -15.68 16.55
C SER A 504 3.81 -14.31 16.22
N LEU A 505 4.58 -13.41 15.61
CA LEU A 505 4.09 -12.09 15.21
C LEU A 505 2.95 -12.21 14.20
N ILE A 506 3.12 -13.02 13.15
CA ILE A 506 2.10 -13.18 12.11
C ILE A 506 0.79 -13.75 12.70
N ARG A 507 0.88 -14.75 13.58
CA ARG A 507 -0.30 -15.29 14.29
C ARG A 507 -0.98 -14.23 15.16
N ASN A 508 -0.18 -13.43 15.88
CA ASN A 508 -0.71 -12.37 16.73
C ASN A 508 -1.41 -11.28 15.90
N ILE A 509 -0.89 -10.94 14.71
CA ILE A 509 -1.53 -9.98 13.80
C ILE A 509 -2.91 -10.49 13.39
N GLU A 510 -3.02 -11.73 12.91
CA GLU A 510 -4.31 -12.31 12.50
C GLU A 510 -5.30 -12.37 13.67
N ALA A 511 -4.86 -12.84 14.84
CA ALA A 511 -5.70 -12.95 16.03
C ALA A 511 -6.18 -11.59 16.55
N ALA A 512 -5.32 -10.56 16.53
CA ALA A 512 -5.65 -9.24 17.04
C ALA A 512 -6.62 -8.48 16.11
N THR A 513 -6.50 -8.69 14.80
CA THR A 513 -7.10 -7.79 13.81
C THR A 513 -8.18 -8.44 12.95
N GLY A 514 -8.19 -9.77 12.81
CA GLY A 514 -9.06 -10.53 11.90
C GLY A 514 -8.55 -10.60 10.45
N TRP A 515 -7.45 -9.90 10.12
CA TRP A 515 -6.84 -9.96 8.79
C TRP A 515 -6.12 -11.29 8.57
N GLY A 516 -6.46 -11.99 7.48
CA GLY A 516 -5.78 -13.22 7.11
C GLY A 516 -4.29 -12.98 6.83
N ALA A 517 -3.43 -13.50 7.70
CA ALA A 517 -1.98 -13.31 7.66
C ALA A 517 -1.23 -14.66 7.74
N CYS A 518 -1.81 -15.68 8.37
CA CYS A 518 -1.15 -16.96 8.64
C CYS A 518 -0.73 -17.72 7.36
N TRP A 519 -1.33 -17.42 6.21
CA TRP A 519 -0.89 -17.96 4.93
C TRP A 519 0.57 -17.59 4.61
N ARG A 520 1.06 -16.43 5.07
CA ARG A 520 2.48 -16.03 4.94
C ARG A 520 3.43 -16.90 5.75
N ILE A 521 2.97 -17.56 6.81
CA ILE A 521 3.81 -18.51 7.56
C ILE A 521 4.22 -19.66 6.64
N ARG A 522 3.28 -20.19 5.86
CA ARG A 522 3.58 -21.28 4.92
C ARG A 522 4.57 -20.86 3.84
N ASP A 523 4.43 -19.65 3.31
CA ASP A 523 5.39 -19.10 2.34
C ASP A 523 6.79 -18.98 2.94
N LEU A 524 6.89 -18.55 4.19
CA LEU A 524 8.16 -18.46 4.92
C LEU A 524 8.76 -19.84 5.21
N GLU A 525 7.96 -20.82 5.65
CA GLU A 525 8.41 -22.19 5.88
C GLU A 525 9.00 -22.81 4.61
N ILE A 526 8.37 -22.57 3.46
CA ILE A 526 8.90 -22.97 2.15
C ILE A 526 10.22 -22.26 1.86
N ALA A 527 10.30 -20.94 2.07
CA ALA A 527 11.52 -20.16 1.87
C ALA A 527 12.68 -20.60 2.78
N TRP A 528 12.38 -21.05 4.00
CA TRP A 528 13.35 -21.60 4.95
C TRP A 528 13.73 -23.06 4.67
N GLY A 529 13.12 -23.70 3.68
CA GLY A 529 13.39 -25.09 3.29
C GLY A 529 12.78 -26.12 4.24
N TYR A 530 11.76 -25.76 5.03
CA TYR A 530 11.02 -26.74 5.82
C TYR A 530 10.25 -27.64 4.86
N LYS A 531 10.46 -28.96 4.97
CA LYS A 531 9.72 -29.93 4.15
C LYS A 531 8.24 -29.69 4.40
N ALA A 532 7.46 -29.43 3.35
CA ALA A 532 6.02 -29.49 3.44
C ALA A 532 5.68 -30.85 4.02
N HIS A 533 5.19 -30.90 5.26
CA HIS A 533 4.65 -32.15 5.79
C HIS A 533 3.57 -32.57 4.80
N ARG A 534 3.85 -33.60 4.00
CA ARG A 534 2.79 -34.45 3.46
C ARG A 534 2.05 -34.91 4.72
N MET A 535 0.87 -34.34 4.96
CA MET A 535 -0.11 -35.04 5.77
C MET A 535 -0.47 -36.26 4.95
N ASP A 536 0.29 -37.33 5.17
CA ASP A 536 0.06 -38.63 4.58
C ASP A 536 -1.35 -39.11 4.95
N ARG A 537 -1.85 -39.95 4.03
CA ARG A 537 -3.14 -40.62 3.97
C ARG A 537 -3.79 -40.93 5.32
N PRO A 538 -5.14 -40.94 5.41
CA PRO A 538 -5.82 -41.46 6.58
C PRO A 538 -5.37 -42.90 6.82
N GLU A 539 -4.83 -43.15 8.01
CA GLU A 539 -4.64 -44.49 8.53
C GLU A 539 -5.99 -45.19 8.46
N ARG A 540 -6.06 -46.26 7.65
CA ARG A 540 -7.18 -47.19 7.72
C ARG A 540 -7.17 -47.76 9.13
N GLN A 541 -8.12 -47.34 9.96
CA GLN A 541 -8.47 -48.07 11.16
C GLN A 541 -8.93 -49.46 10.71
N ASN A 542 -8.11 -50.47 10.98
CA ASN A 542 -8.56 -51.85 10.99
C ASN A 542 -9.62 -51.97 12.09
N GLN A 543 -10.90 -51.91 11.70
CA GLN A 543 -11.98 -52.46 12.50
C GLN A 543 -11.93 -53.98 12.36
N GLU A 544 -11.33 -54.64 13.35
CA GLU A 544 -11.70 -56.02 13.68
C GLU A 544 -13.12 -55.98 14.26
N SER A 545 -14.12 -56.26 13.42
CA SER A 545 -15.45 -56.60 13.88
C SER A 545 -15.49 -58.11 14.16
N LEU A 546 -15.37 -58.43 15.45
CA LEU A 546 -15.99 -59.60 16.04
C LEU A 546 -17.49 -59.57 15.74
N THR A 547 -17.99 -60.56 15.01
CA THR A 547 -19.27 -61.26 15.30
C THR A 547 -19.32 -62.52 14.43
N ASP A 548 -19.00 -63.65 15.05
CA ASP A 548 -19.61 -64.94 14.70
C ASP A 548 -21.02 -64.98 15.32
N ASN A 549 -21.93 -65.64 14.57
CA ASN A 549 -23.34 -65.97 14.82
C ASN A 549 -24.43 -64.96 14.41
#